data_AF-A0A7Y2KIM6-F1
#
_entry.id   AF-A0A7Y2KIM6-F1
#
_cell.length_a   1.000
_cell.length_b   1.000
_cell.length_c   1.000
_cell.angle_alpha   90.00
_cell.angle_beta   90.00
_cell.angle_gamma   90.00
#
_symmetry.space_group_name_H-M   'P 1'
#
loop_
_entity.id
_entity.type
_entity.pdbx_description
1 polymer ?
#
loop_
_entity_poly.entity_id
_entity_poly.type
_entity_poly.pdbx_seq_one_letter_code
_entity_poly.pdbx_strand_id
1 'polypeptide(L)'
;MVEFLVGGSALLLLVMGIIQLSLLWAGQGAVETAAHFAARKFALHARTDLRKAKEVALAEAASLCLHRPGGKWGAAQLTSIDFSQQGKGRSSRSALPGEAYRIRLTHWLELCVPWVNRILFAIAPVKKARIQEQYFLLLQSSRWVTVE
;
A
#
# COMPACT_ATOMS: atom_id res chain seq x y z
N MET A 1 -18.89 37.78 16.20
CA MET A 1 -19.56 36.65 15.51
C MET A 1 -18.75 36.14 14.31
N VAL A 2 -18.30 37.02 13.40
CA VAL A 2 -17.50 36.61 12.22
C VAL A 2 -16.18 35.94 12.58
N GLU A 3 -15.45 36.45 13.57
CA GLU A 3 -14.16 35.87 14.00
C GLU A 3 -14.27 34.46 14.59
N PHE A 4 -15.34 34.16 15.34
CA PHE A 4 -15.62 32.81 15.84
C PHE A 4 -16.00 31.84 14.72
N LEU A 5 -16.70 32.32 13.68
CA LEU A 5 -17.08 31.52 12.52
C LEU A 5 -15.86 31.18 11.64
N VAL A 6 -14.96 32.15 11.44
CA VAL A 6 -13.71 31.98 10.69
C VAL A 6 -12.72 31.12 11.48
N GLY A 7 -12.56 31.38 12.79
CA GLY A 7 -11.68 30.58 13.65
C GLY A 7 -12.16 29.13 13.80
N GLY A 8 -13.47 28.92 13.96
CA GLY A 8 -14.05 27.59 14.08
C GLY A 8 -13.90 26.75 12.80
N SER A 9 -14.11 27.36 11.64
CA SER A 9 -13.93 26.68 10.35
C SER A 9 -12.45 26.36 10.07
N ALA A 10 -11.53 27.26 10.39
CA ALA A 10 -10.09 27.00 10.29
C ALA A 10 -9.64 25.85 11.20
N LEU A 11 -10.11 25.83 12.45
CA LEU A 11 -9.80 24.76 13.40
C LEU A 11 -10.36 23.42 12.92
N LEU A 12 -11.59 23.39 12.42
CA LEU A 12 -12.22 22.19 11.87
C LEU A 12 -11.37 21.62 10.71
N LEU A 13 -10.96 22.46 9.77
CA LEU A 13 -10.11 22.05 8.65
C LEU A 13 -8.77 21.47 9.12
N LEU A 14 -8.16 22.08 10.13
CA LEU A 14 -6.90 21.63 10.70
C LEU A 14 -7.05 20.25 11.36
N VAL A 15 -8.08 20.07 12.19
CA VAL A 15 -8.36 18.78 12.85
C VAL A 15 -8.63 17.69 11.82
N MET A 16 -9.48 17.97 10.82
CA MET A 16 -9.80 17.01 9.76
C MET A 16 -8.58 16.67 8.90
N GLY A 17 -7.72 17.65 8.63
CA GLY A 17 -6.44 17.45 7.96
C GLY A 17 -5.52 16.53 8.74
N ILE A 18 -5.38 16.75 10.05
CA ILE A 18 -4.57 15.89 10.94
C ILE A 18 -5.10 14.46 10.95
N ILE A 19 -6.42 14.27 11.04
CA ILE A 19 -7.04 12.93 11.02
C ILE A 19 -6.70 12.21 9.70
N GLN A 20 -6.90 12.87 8.55
CA GLN A 20 -6.64 12.25 7.25
C GLN A 20 -5.15 11.97 7.03
N LEU A 21 -4.25 12.84 7.49
CA LEU A 21 -2.81 12.62 7.42
C LEU A 21 -2.37 11.45 8.32
N SER A 22 -2.98 11.32 9.49
CA SER A 22 -2.72 10.21 10.41
C SER A 22 -3.15 8.86 9.80
N LEU A 23 -4.31 8.83 9.12
CA LEU A 23 -4.77 7.65 8.37
C LEU A 23 -3.85 7.31 7.20
N LEU A 24 -3.35 8.32 6.47
CA LEU A 24 -2.36 8.14 5.40
C LEU A 24 -1.07 7.53 5.94
N TRP A 25 -0.57 8.06 7.06
CA TRP A 25 0.68 7.59 7.67
C TRP A 25 0.55 6.17 8.22
N ALA A 26 -0.55 5.87 8.91
CA ALA A 26 -0.88 4.52 9.34
C ALA A 26 -1.03 3.56 8.15
N GLY A 27 -1.65 4.03 7.05
CA GLY A 27 -1.79 3.28 5.81
C GLY A 27 -0.44 2.95 5.16
N GLN A 28 0.51 3.89 5.14
CA GLN A 28 1.86 3.67 4.65
C GLN A 28 2.61 2.66 5.52
N GLY A 29 2.54 2.80 6.84
CA GLY A 29 3.12 1.83 7.77
C GLY A 29 2.58 0.41 7.57
N ALA A 30 1.26 0.27 7.34
CA ALA A 30 0.64 -1.02 7.03
C ALA A 30 1.11 -1.62 5.69
N VAL A 31 1.34 -0.80 4.67
CA VAL A 31 1.87 -1.27 3.38
C VAL A 31 3.33 -1.70 3.52
N GLU A 32 4.13 -1.00 4.32
CA GLU A 32 5.51 -1.36 4.58
C GLU A 32 5.65 -2.67 5.37
N THR A 33 4.80 -2.87 6.38
CA THR A 33 4.75 -4.15 7.12
C THR A 33 4.24 -5.27 6.23
N ALA A 34 3.17 -5.05 5.45
CA ALA A 34 2.67 -6.02 4.49
C ALA A 34 3.73 -6.44 3.48
N ALA A 35 4.49 -5.48 2.93
CA ALA A 35 5.59 -5.76 2.01
C ALA A 35 6.70 -6.58 2.68
N HIS A 36 7.00 -6.32 3.95
CA HIS A 36 8.00 -7.07 4.70
C HIS A 36 7.58 -8.53 4.97
N PHE A 37 6.33 -8.77 5.38
CA PHE A 37 5.81 -10.11 5.61
C PHE A 37 5.67 -10.90 4.30
N ALA A 38 5.17 -10.26 3.24
CA ALA A 38 5.11 -10.85 1.90
C ALA A 38 6.51 -11.25 1.40
N ALA A 39 7.50 -10.38 1.62
CA ALA A 39 8.90 -10.64 1.31
C ALA A 39 9.44 -11.89 2.03
N ARG A 40 9.22 -11.97 3.35
CA ARG A 40 9.66 -13.11 4.15
C ARG A 40 8.96 -14.41 3.75
N LYS A 41 7.65 -14.37 3.51
CA LYS A 41 6.87 -15.53 3.04
C LYS A 41 7.33 -16.01 1.67
N PHE A 42 7.64 -15.08 0.76
CA PHE A 42 8.19 -15.40 -0.54
C PHE A 42 9.55 -16.10 -0.41
N ALA A 43 10.48 -15.56 0.38
CA ALA A 43 11.80 -16.17 0.61
C ALA A 43 11.71 -17.65 1.04
N LEU A 44 10.79 -17.95 1.96
CA LEU A 44 10.60 -19.28 2.53
C LEU A 44 10.05 -20.31 1.52
N HIS A 45 9.23 -19.88 0.56
CA HIS A 45 8.52 -20.79 -0.36
C HIS A 45 9.06 -20.74 -1.80
N ALA A 46 9.85 -19.72 -2.17
CA ALA A 46 10.30 -19.51 -3.55
C ALA A 46 11.14 -20.67 -4.10
N ARG A 47 11.81 -21.42 -3.21
CA ARG A 47 12.62 -22.59 -3.57
C ARG A 47 11.77 -23.83 -3.90
N THR A 48 10.65 -24.03 -3.22
CA THR A 48 9.82 -25.22 -3.42
C THR A 48 8.87 -25.04 -4.60
N ASP A 49 8.17 -23.90 -4.66
CA ASP A 49 7.28 -23.56 -5.76
C ASP A 49 7.16 -22.04 -5.86
N LEU A 50 7.73 -21.49 -6.92
CA LEU A 50 7.80 -20.04 -7.16
C LEU A 50 6.40 -19.46 -7.41
N ARG A 51 5.48 -20.22 -8.02
CA ARG A 51 4.11 -19.77 -8.27
C ARG A 51 3.34 -19.71 -6.95
N LYS A 52 3.40 -20.79 -6.16
CA LYS A 52 2.74 -20.85 -4.85
C LYS A 52 3.31 -19.80 -3.89
N ALA A 53 4.61 -19.53 -3.94
CA ALA A 53 5.25 -18.49 -3.14
C ALA A 53 4.69 -17.09 -3.45
N LYS A 54 4.45 -16.77 -4.73
CA LYS A 54 3.83 -15.51 -5.13
C LYS A 54 2.38 -15.41 -4.65
N GLU A 55 1.60 -16.47 -4.81
CA GLU A 55 0.20 -16.52 -4.38
C GLU A 55 0.07 -16.35 -2.86
N VAL A 56 0.90 -17.04 -2.08
CA VAL A 56 0.93 -16.92 -0.61
C VAL A 56 1.38 -15.52 -0.17
N ALA A 57 2.42 -14.97 -0.79
CA ALA A 57 2.90 -13.62 -0.48
C ALA A 57 1.85 -12.54 -0.81
N LEU A 58 1.10 -12.71 -1.91
CA LEU A 58 0.00 -11.83 -2.28
C LEU A 58 -1.16 -11.94 -1.29
N ALA A 59 -1.56 -13.16 -0.92
CA ALA A 59 -2.63 -13.38 0.06
C ALA A 59 -2.28 -12.76 1.41
N GLU A 60 -1.04 -12.90 1.87
CA GLU A 60 -0.55 -12.30 3.12
C GLU A 60 -0.59 -10.77 3.08
N ALA A 61 -0.09 -10.16 1.99
CA ALA A 61 -0.11 -8.71 1.85
C ALA A 61 -1.54 -8.15 1.76
N ALA A 62 -2.41 -8.81 1.01
CA ALA A 62 -3.81 -8.43 0.87
C ALA A 62 -4.54 -8.54 2.22
N SER A 63 -4.30 -9.63 2.97
CA SER A 63 -4.79 -9.82 4.34
C SER A 63 -4.37 -8.68 5.27
N LEU A 64 -3.09 -8.33 5.31
CA LEU A 64 -2.58 -7.25 6.16
C LEU A 64 -3.12 -5.87 5.73
N CYS A 65 -3.29 -5.66 4.42
CA CYS A 65 -3.87 -4.44 3.87
C CYS A 65 -5.39 -4.32 4.13
N LEU A 66 -6.10 -5.45 4.27
CA LEU A 66 -7.52 -5.52 4.62
C LEU A 66 -7.77 -5.10 6.08
N HIS A 67 -6.95 -5.59 7.00
CA HIS A 67 -7.15 -5.40 8.44
C HIS A 67 -6.60 -4.07 8.98
N ARG A 68 -6.18 -3.15 8.09
CA ARG A 68 -5.62 -1.86 8.50
C ARG A 68 -6.70 -0.89 9.00
N PRO A 69 -6.37 0.01 9.94
CA PRO A 69 -7.26 1.10 10.32
C PRO A 69 -7.56 2.00 9.11
N GLY A 70 -8.85 2.20 8.82
CA GLY A 70 -9.33 2.99 7.67
C GLY A 70 -9.45 2.22 6.34
N GLY A 71 -9.19 0.90 6.31
CA GLY A 71 -9.40 0.07 5.12
C GLY A 71 -10.85 -0.39 4.97
N LYS A 72 -11.55 0.07 3.92
CA LYS A 72 -12.77 -0.59 3.43
C LYS A 72 -12.41 -1.70 2.44
N TRP A 73 -13.30 -2.69 2.31
CA TRP A 73 -13.13 -3.90 1.49
C TRP A 73 -12.77 -3.60 0.02
N GLY A 74 -13.18 -2.44 -0.53
CA GLY A 74 -12.88 -2.03 -1.90
C GLY A 74 -11.41 -1.68 -2.18
N ALA A 75 -10.67 -1.20 -1.17
CA ALA A 75 -9.27 -0.81 -1.35
C ALA A 75 -8.33 -2.02 -1.46
N ALA A 76 -8.63 -3.13 -0.78
CA ALA A 76 -7.79 -4.32 -0.78
C ALA A 76 -7.78 -5.08 -2.10
N GLN A 77 -8.86 -5.02 -2.87
CA GLN A 77 -8.93 -5.61 -4.22
C GLN A 77 -7.99 -4.91 -5.21
N LEU A 78 -7.48 -3.73 -4.84
CA LEU A 78 -6.52 -2.96 -5.61
C LEU A 78 -5.07 -3.17 -5.11
N THR A 79 -4.82 -4.17 -4.25
CA THR A 79 -3.44 -4.57 -3.90
C THR A 79 -2.85 -5.41 -5.03
N SER A 80 -1.65 -5.05 -5.48
CA SER A 80 -0.87 -5.87 -6.41
C SER A 80 0.57 -5.97 -5.96
N ILE A 81 1.20 -7.12 -6.22
CA ILE A 81 2.61 -7.36 -5.94
C ILE A 81 3.32 -7.69 -7.23
N ASP A 82 4.31 -6.86 -7.57
CA ASP A 82 5.24 -7.15 -8.65
C ASP A 82 6.48 -7.85 -8.08
N PHE A 83 6.82 -8.98 -8.67
CA PHE A 83 8.04 -9.73 -8.38
C PHE A 83 8.99 -9.56 -9.56
N SER A 84 10.07 -8.81 -9.36
CA SER A 84 11.11 -8.60 -10.38
C SER A 84 12.42 -9.23 -9.92
N GLN A 85 12.97 -10.13 -10.73
CA GLN A 85 14.25 -10.78 -10.44
C GLN A 85 15.41 -9.84 -10.81
N GLN A 86 16.46 -9.83 -10.01
CA GLN A 86 17.70 -9.14 -10.34
C GLN A 86 18.52 -9.99 -11.32
N GLY A 87 18.39 -9.71 -12.62
CA GLY A 87 19.19 -10.36 -13.67
C GLY A 87 18.36 -10.83 -14.86
N LYS A 88 18.99 -11.00 -16.03
CA LYS A 88 18.38 -11.43 -17.32
C LYS A 88 17.98 -12.92 -17.35
N GLY A 89 17.71 -13.53 -16.19
CA GLY A 89 17.41 -14.96 -16.08
C GLY A 89 15.99 -15.31 -16.54
N ARG A 90 15.86 -16.36 -17.35
CA ARG A 90 14.56 -16.93 -17.74
C ARG A 90 13.78 -17.35 -16.49
N SER A 91 12.45 -17.14 -16.53
CA SER A 91 11.49 -17.58 -15.52
C SER A 91 11.58 -19.09 -15.27
N SER A 92 12.36 -19.50 -14.28
CA SER A 92 12.40 -20.86 -13.76
C SER A 92 11.13 -21.15 -12.94
N ARG A 93 10.71 -22.43 -12.88
CA ARG A 93 9.62 -22.92 -12.01
C ARG A 93 9.97 -22.83 -10.51
N SER A 94 11.25 -22.70 -10.18
CA SER A 94 11.79 -22.64 -8.81
C SER A 94 12.97 -21.67 -8.76
N ALA A 95 13.06 -20.87 -7.69
CA ALA A 95 14.14 -19.92 -7.51
C ALA A 95 15.41 -20.63 -7.01
N LEU A 96 16.56 -20.22 -7.54
CA LEU A 96 17.86 -20.74 -7.10
C LEU A 96 18.31 -20.01 -5.83
N PRO A 97 19.05 -20.69 -4.92
CA PRO A 97 19.62 -20.06 -3.75
C PRO A 97 20.59 -18.94 -4.17
N GLY A 98 20.50 -17.79 -3.48
CA GLY A 98 21.28 -16.59 -3.81
C GLY A 98 20.66 -15.67 -4.87
N GLU A 99 19.52 -16.05 -5.47
CA GLU A 99 18.78 -15.13 -6.35
C GLU A 99 18.12 -14.02 -5.54
N ALA A 100 18.32 -12.77 -5.98
CA ALA A 100 17.68 -11.59 -5.40
C ALA A 100 16.42 -11.23 -6.18
N TYR A 101 15.31 -11.09 -5.46
CA TYR A 101 14.03 -10.61 -5.96
C TYR A 101 13.70 -9.27 -5.34
N ARG A 102 13.30 -8.32 -6.18
CA ARG A 102 12.62 -7.10 -5.77
C ARG A 102 11.13 -7.34 -5.78
N ILE A 103 10.56 -7.26 -4.59
CA ILE A 103 9.13 -7.36 -4.33
C ILE A 103 8.61 -5.95 -4.17
N ARG A 104 7.73 -5.52 -5.06
CA ARG A 104 7.08 -4.21 -5.01
C ARG A 104 5.61 -4.41 -4.74
N LEU A 105 5.19 -4.06 -3.52
CA LEU A 105 3.80 -4.00 -3.15
C LEU A 105 3.26 -2.63 -3.54
N THR A 106 2.15 -2.63 -4.28
CA THR A 106 1.41 -1.43 -4.64
C THR A 106 -0.01 -1.56 -4.12
N HIS A 107 -0.46 -0.56 -3.37
CA HIS A 107 -1.75 -0.56 -2.72
C HIS A 107 -2.45 0.78 -2.91
N TRP A 108 -3.74 0.76 -3.25
CA TRP A 108 -4.54 1.97 -3.35
C TRP A 108 -5.21 2.25 -2.00
N LEU A 109 -5.00 3.47 -1.48
CA LEU A 109 -5.62 3.97 -0.27
C LEU A 109 -6.74 4.95 -0.63
N GLU A 110 -7.95 4.65 -0.17
CA GLU A 110 -9.10 5.55 -0.24
C GLU A 110 -8.91 6.72 0.75
N LEU A 111 -9.17 7.94 0.30
CA LEU A 111 -9.28 9.10 1.16
C LEU A 111 -10.71 9.19 1.69
N CYS A 112 -10.88 9.23 3.02
CA CYS A 112 -12.17 9.04 3.66
C CYS A 112 -12.78 10.32 4.26
N VAL A 113 -11.98 11.38 4.44
CA VAL A 113 -12.42 12.61 5.11
C VAL A 113 -13.01 13.62 4.10
N PRO A 114 -14.33 13.88 4.13
CA PRO A 114 -14.97 14.81 3.20
C PRO A 114 -14.30 16.19 3.18
N TRP A 115 -14.33 16.87 2.03
CA TRP A 115 -13.69 18.17 1.75
C TRP A 115 -12.15 18.16 1.73
N VAL A 116 -11.51 17.59 2.75
CA VAL A 116 -10.04 17.47 2.83
C VAL A 116 -9.51 16.58 1.70
N ASN A 117 -10.26 15.54 1.33
CA ASN A 117 -9.92 14.65 0.21
C ASN A 117 -9.60 15.41 -1.08
N ARG A 118 -10.37 16.46 -1.43
CA ARG A 118 -10.16 17.22 -2.67
C ARG A 118 -8.86 18.00 -2.64
N ILE A 119 -8.55 18.61 -1.49
CA ILE A 119 -7.34 19.39 -1.27
C ILE A 119 -6.13 18.46 -1.29
N LEU A 120 -6.15 17.41 -0.46
CA LEU A 120 -5.07 16.41 -0.39
C LEU A 120 -4.83 15.72 -1.73
N PHE A 121 -5.89 15.33 -2.44
CA PHE A 121 -5.77 14.72 -3.76
C PHE A 121 -5.14 15.67 -4.79
N ALA A 122 -5.42 16.98 -4.70
CA ALA A 122 -4.80 17.97 -5.58
C ALA A 122 -3.30 18.10 -5.31
N ILE A 123 -2.90 18.21 -4.03
CA ILE A 123 -1.51 18.50 -3.63
C ILE A 123 -0.61 17.28 -3.52
N ALA A 124 -1.15 16.07 -3.36
CA ALA A 124 -0.33 14.88 -3.12
C ALA A 124 0.54 14.54 -4.36
N PRO A 125 1.87 14.43 -4.21
CA PRO A 125 2.81 14.17 -5.31
C PRO A 125 2.93 12.66 -5.60
N VAL A 126 1.82 11.93 -5.55
CA VAL A 126 1.77 10.48 -5.77
C VAL A 126 0.77 10.14 -6.86
N LYS A 127 0.89 8.94 -7.43
CA LYS A 127 -0.11 8.45 -8.39
C LYS A 127 -1.47 8.43 -7.72
N LYS A 128 -2.46 8.95 -8.42
CA LYS A 128 -3.79 9.22 -7.88
C LYS A 128 -4.85 8.82 -8.88
N ALA A 129 -5.95 8.26 -8.39
CA ALA A 129 -7.05 7.80 -9.22
C ALA A 129 -8.38 8.18 -8.56
N ARG A 130 -9.38 8.50 -9.39
CA ARG A 130 -10.75 8.67 -8.94
C ARG A 130 -11.57 7.53 -9.52
N ILE A 131 -12.13 6.68 -8.66
CA ILE A 131 -12.92 5.50 -9.06
C ILE A 131 -14.26 5.61 -8.34
N GLN A 132 -15.38 5.51 -9.06
CA GLN A 132 -16.73 5.57 -8.46
C GLN A 132 -16.91 6.75 -7.48
N GLU A 133 -16.46 7.94 -7.90
CA GLU A 133 -16.46 9.18 -7.11
C GLU A 133 -15.59 9.22 -5.84
N GLN A 134 -14.93 8.12 -5.48
CA GLN A 134 -13.98 8.03 -4.38
C GLN A 134 -12.56 8.41 -4.85
N TYR A 135 -11.78 9.00 -3.94
CA TYR A 135 -10.43 9.47 -4.21
C TYR A 135 -9.41 8.46 -3.67
N PHE A 136 -8.52 7.99 -4.52
CA PHE A 136 -7.49 7.02 -4.16
C PHE A 136 -6.09 7.59 -4.38
N LEU A 137 -5.20 7.32 -3.43
CA LEU A 137 -3.76 7.54 -3.57
C LEU A 137 -3.04 6.19 -3.62
N LEU A 138 -2.07 6.06 -4.52
CA LEU A 138 -1.24 4.88 -4.63
C LEU A 138 -0.11 4.96 -3.61
N LEU A 139 -0.08 3.99 -2.71
CA LEU A 139 1.05 3.73 -1.82
C LEU A 139 1.89 2.60 -2.42
N GLN A 140 3.21 2.75 -2.36
CA GLN A 140 4.13 1.74 -2.86
C GLN A 140 5.21 1.47 -1.82
N SER A 141 5.54 0.20 -1.63
CA SER A 141 6.70 -0.22 -0.86
C SER A 141 7.48 -1.26 -1.66
N SER A 142 8.80 -1.10 -1.73
CA SER A 142 9.66 -2.08 -2.39
C SER A 142 10.68 -2.64 -1.43
N ARG A 143 10.81 -3.96 -1.42
CA ARG A 143 11.77 -4.70 -0.61
C ARG A 143 12.58 -5.65 -1.49
N TRP A 144 13.85 -5.81 -1.13
CA TRP A 144 14.73 -6.80 -1.72
C TRP A 144 14.78 -8.03 -0.82
N VAL A 145 14.74 -9.20 -1.43
CA VAL A 145 14.78 -10.49 -0.76
C VAL A 145 15.70 -11.40 -1.52
N THR A 146 16.60 -12.05 -0.80
CA THR A 146 17.43 -13.14 -1.31
C THR A 146 16.77 -14.47 -0.95
N VAL A 147 16.73 -15.40 -1.91
CA VAL A 147 16.23 -16.76 -1.66
C VAL A 147 17.32 -17.58 -0.96
N GLU A 148 16.95 -18.25 0.13
CA GLU A 148 17.83 -19.12 0.95
C GLU A 148 17.87 -20.58 0.44
#